data_AF-A0A2S1LYH7-F1
#
_entry.id   AF-A0A2S1LYH7-F1
#
_cell.length_a   1.000
_cell.length_b   1.000
_cell.length_c   1.000
_cell.angle_alpha   90.00
_cell.angle_beta   90.00
_cell.angle_gamma   90.00
#
_symmetry.space_group_name_H-M   'P 1'
#
loop_
_entity.id
_entity.type
_entity.pdbx_description
1 polymer ?
#
loop_
_entity_poly.entity_id
_entity_poly.type
_entity_poly.pdbx_seq_one_letter_code
_entity_poly.pdbx_strand_id
1 'polypeptide(L)'
;MNTYNKYLSLVANNNLDILNKVLEVLKSKLFKKGDFMPDSEQKELLPEAPEETPVVETTKATQSQTKASEQTKTISLDEYSRYMRYKKQQEKQAQDTPKSLSVSINQKIASELEQTQSRIKHEKSLLAEANKINEIDNLCKAHLSSHFNKEALINKGYPIAEIMIAQKKELIKKFVPKEQIFAISKSSNIDHISGEILEQLVELAKVNIKKRESNITILKKDNSIQFEEEVSLNNPNFTPRDFSEFHEALANAYRERQVQFYKNRAKKRAIA
;
A
#
# COMPACT_ATOMS: atom_id res chain seq x y z
N MET A 1 -29.76 39.24 20.53
CA MET A 1 -28.85 38.13 20.19
C MET A 1 -29.64 37.05 19.45
N ASN A 2 -29.20 36.71 18.24
CA ASN A 2 -29.99 36.03 17.21
C ASN A 2 -30.25 34.54 17.54
N THR A 3 -31.51 34.11 17.50
CA THR A 3 -31.97 32.72 17.71
C THR A 3 -31.26 31.72 16.80
N TYR A 4 -30.87 32.15 15.60
CA TYR A 4 -30.10 31.37 14.63
C TYR A 4 -28.75 30.85 15.18
N ASN A 5 -28.03 31.69 15.94
CA ASN A 5 -26.73 31.29 16.51
C ASN A 5 -26.89 30.25 17.64
N LYS A 6 -28.03 30.27 18.34
CA LYS A 6 -28.35 29.28 19.38
C LYS A 6 -28.65 27.90 18.77
N TYR A 7 -29.35 27.86 17.62
CA TYR A 7 -29.60 26.61 16.89
C TYR A 7 -28.32 26.04 16.28
N LEU A 8 -27.46 26.87 15.70
CA LEU A 8 -26.17 26.42 15.14
C LEU A 8 -25.26 25.82 16.23
N SER A 9 -25.20 26.46 17.39
CA SER A 9 -24.48 25.95 18.57
C SER A 9 -25.05 24.61 19.05
N LEU A 10 -26.38 24.47 19.10
CA LEU A 10 -27.02 23.22 19.56
C LEU A 10 -26.74 22.06 18.59
N VAL A 11 -26.81 22.32 17.28
CA VAL A 11 -26.56 21.31 16.25
C VAL A 11 -25.08 20.90 16.23
N ALA A 12 -24.16 21.86 16.37
CA ALA A 12 -22.72 21.57 16.45
C ALA A 12 -22.36 20.73 17.69
N ASN A 13 -22.94 21.05 18.84
CA ASN A 13 -22.68 20.31 20.09
C ASN A 13 -23.26 18.90 20.05
N ASN A 14 -24.48 18.73 19.50
CA ASN A 14 -25.08 17.41 19.35
C ASN A 14 -24.30 16.52 18.36
N ASN A 15 -23.79 17.09 17.27
CA ASN A 15 -22.97 16.35 16.31
C ASN A 15 -21.62 15.92 16.90
N LEU A 16 -21.02 16.75 17.75
CA LEU A 16 -19.77 16.42 18.45
C LEU A 16 -19.97 15.26 19.45
N ASP A 17 -21.09 15.25 20.17
CA ASP A 17 -21.45 14.16 21.10
C ASP A 17 -21.70 12.84 20.37
N ILE A 18 -22.34 12.88 19.20
CA ILE A 18 -22.55 11.70 18.35
C ILE A 18 -21.20 11.16 17.84
N LEU A 19 -20.32 12.05 17.37
CA LEU A 19 -18.97 11.66 16.91
C LEU A 19 -18.14 11.04 18.03
N ASN A 20 -18.20 11.60 19.25
CA ASN A 20 -17.48 11.05 20.40
C ASN A 20 -18.01 9.66 20.80
N LYS A 21 -19.34 9.45 20.77
CA LYS A 21 -19.93 8.12 21.01
C LYS A 21 -19.54 7.10 19.93
N VAL A 22 -19.52 7.50 18.66
CA VAL A 22 -19.06 6.63 17.57
C VAL A 22 -17.58 6.27 17.74
N LEU A 23 -16.75 7.23 18.16
CA LEU A 23 -15.32 7.02 18.40
C LEU A 23 -15.07 6.07 19.59
N GLU A 24 -15.86 6.14 20.67
CA GLU A 24 -15.81 5.17 21.77
C GLU A 24 -16.23 3.75 21.34
N VAL A 25 -17.28 3.63 20.53
CA VAL A 25 -17.72 2.34 19.98
C VAL A 25 -16.65 1.76 19.04
N LEU A 26 -15.95 2.60 18.28
CA LEU A 26 -14.83 2.17 17.44
C LEU A 26 -13.62 1.74 18.29
N LYS A 27 -13.26 2.48 19.33
CA LYS A 27 -12.17 2.11 20.26
C LYS A 27 -12.44 0.78 20.97
N SER A 28 -13.67 0.55 21.45
CA SER A 28 -14.04 -0.72 22.09
C SER A 28 -14.09 -1.91 21.12
N LYS A 29 -14.34 -1.67 19.83
CA LYS A 29 -14.29 -2.70 18.78
C LYS A 29 -12.87 -2.99 18.27
N LEU A 30 -11.99 -1.99 18.25
CA LEU A 30 -10.60 -2.10 17.77
C LEU A 30 -9.63 -2.59 18.84
N PHE A 31 -9.91 -2.33 20.12
CA PHE A 31 -9.08 -2.77 21.24
C PHE A 31 -9.80 -3.80 22.10
N LYS A 32 -9.91 -5.03 21.61
CA LYS A 32 -10.06 -6.18 22.52
C LYS A 32 -8.72 -6.35 23.24
N LYS A 33 -8.75 -6.19 24.56
CA LYS A 33 -7.63 -6.44 25.47
C LYS A 33 -7.15 -7.88 25.29
N GLY A 34 -5.90 -8.03 24.84
CA GLY A 34 -5.21 -9.32 24.72
C GLY A 34 -4.74 -9.54 23.28
N ASP A 35 -3.54 -9.02 22.99
CA ASP A 35 -2.57 -9.52 22.00
C ASP A 35 -1.79 -8.34 21.41
N PHE A 36 -0.84 -7.82 22.19
CA PHE A 36 0.49 -7.40 21.71
C PHE A 36 1.31 -6.91 22.91
N MET A 37 2.28 -7.72 23.36
CA MET A 37 3.49 -7.21 24.02
C MET A 37 4.59 -7.07 22.95
N PRO A 38 5.47 -6.06 23.04
CA PRO A 38 6.60 -5.90 22.13
C PRO A 38 7.84 -6.55 22.73
N ASP A 39 8.33 -7.63 22.12
CA ASP A 39 9.67 -8.16 22.43
C ASP A 39 10.61 -7.82 21.28
N SER A 40 11.30 -6.70 21.46
CA SER A 40 12.56 -6.39 20.81
C SER A 40 13.69 -7.01 21.62
N GLU A 41 14.23 -8.13 21.16
CA GLU A 41 15.62 -8.58 21.30
C GLU A 41 15.73 -10.03 20.80
N GLN A 42 16.33 -10.24 19.62
CA GLN A 42 17.13 -11.44 19.34
C GLN A 42 17.98 -11.25 18.08
N LYS A 43 19.28 -11.42 18.30
CA LYS A 43 20.40 -11.37 17.36
C LYS A 43 20.43 -12.58 16.42
N GLU A 44 21.14 -12.37 15.31
CA GLU A 44 21.80 -13.34 14.42
C GLU A 44 22.07 -14.73 15.03
N LEU A 45 21.83 -15.80 14.25
CA LEU A 45 22.88 -16.70 13.76
C LEU A 45 22.31 -17.69 12.70
N LEU A 46 23.19 -18.09 11.77
CA LEU A 46 22.97 -18.96 10.60
C LEU A 46 22.58 -20.42 10.91
N PRO A 47 22.18 -21.23 9.90
CA PRO A 47 21.66 -22.58 10.10
C PRO A 47 22.77 -23.66 10.08
N GLU A 48 22.71 -24.60 11.03
CA GLU A 48 23.40 -25.90 10.95
C GLU A 48 22.37 -27.04 10.85
N ALA A 49 22.74 -28.04 10.06
CA ALA A 49 21.96 -29.23 9.72
C ALA A 49 21.81 -30.22 10.91
N PRO A 50 20.80 -31.10 10.94
CA PRO A 50 20.76 -32.17 11.93
C PRO A 50 21.16 -33.54 11.34
N GLU A 51 22.15 -34.15 11.99
CA GLU A 51 22.50 -35.57 11.93
C GLU A 51 21.49 -36.46 12.71
N GLU A 52 21.69 -37.76 12.54
CA GLU A 52 20.80 -38.90 12.72
C GLU A 52 20.63 -39.47 14.15
N THR A 53 19.40 -39.90 14.44
CA THR A 53 19.00 -41.15 15.16
C THR A 53 19.13 -41.22 16.71
N PRO A 54 18.60 -42.28 17.37
CA PRO A 54 17.31 -42.22 18.08
C PRO A 54 17.46 -42.64 19.56
N VAL A 55 16.36 -42.74 20.33
CA VAL A 55 16.09 -43.81 21.33
C VAL A 55 14.81 -43.48 22.12
N VAL A 56 14.08 -44.56 22.38
CA VAL A 56 12.80 -44.75 23.07
C VAL A 56 12.93 -44.55 24.59
N GLU A 57 11.85 -44.11 25.27
CA GLU A 57 11.30 -44.66 26.53
C GLU A 57 10.11 -43.81 27.02
N THR A 58 8.88 -44.34 27.02
CA THR A 58 8.20 -45.10 28.10
C THR A 58 7.42 -44.21 29.08
N THR A 59 6.09 -44.21 28.96
CA THR A 59 5.16 -43.76 30.02
C THR A 59 4.46 -44.95 30.65
N LYS A 60 4.57 -45.10 31.98
CA LYS A 60 3.79 -46.02 32.82
C LYS A 60 2.63 -45.28 33.50
N ALA A 61 1.45 -45.90 33.52
CA ALA A 61 0.51 -45.93 34.66
C ALA A 61 -0.59 -46.98 34.34
N THR A 62 -0.39 -48.24 34.74
CA THR A 62 -0.99 -48.90 35.92
C THR A 62 -2.51 -49.13 35.82
N GLN A 63 -2.92 -50.35 35.44
CA GLN A 63 -4.11 -51.01 35.99
C GLN A 63 -3.86 -52.51 36.17
N SER A 64 -3.86 -52.91 37.44
CA SER A 64 -4.28 -54.20 38.04
C SER A 64 -4.26 -55.50 37.22
N GLN A 65 -3.40 -56.41 37.70
CA GLN A 65 -3.34 -57.83 37.35
C GLN A 65 -4.64 -58.58 37.69
N THR A 66 -5.17 -59.33 36.73
CA THR A 66 -5.77 -60.65 36.99
C THR A 66 -5.11 -61.65 36.06
N LYS A 67 -4.50 -62.67 36.65
CA LYS A 67 -3.79 -63.76 35.97
C LYS A 67 -4.78 -64.55 35.11
N ALA A 68 -4.70 -64.41 33.79
CA ALA A 68 -5.21 -65.40 32.85
C ALA A 68 -3.98 -66.08 32.22
N SER A 69 -3.91 -67.40 32.33
CA SER A 69 -2.88 -68.22 31.69
C SER A 69 -2.66 -67.77 30.25
N GLU A 70 -1.43 -67.39 29.90
CA GLU A 70 -1.04 -67.10 28.52
C GLU A 70 -1.11 -68.43 27.73
N GLN A 71 -2.30 -68.74 27.23
CA GLN A 71 -2.46 -69.71 26.16
C GLN A 71 -1.82 -69.09 24.93
N THR A 72 -0.55 -69.40 24.71
CA THR A 72 0.12 -69.07 23.45
C THR A 72 -0.59 -69.84 22.35
N LYS A 73 -1.48 -69.15 21.63
CA LYS A 73 -2.13 -69.69 20.44
C LYS A 73 -1.07 -69.80 19.35
N THR A 74 -0.49 -70.98 19.20
CA THR A 74 0.43 -71.30 18.13
C THR A 74 -0.38 -71.56 16.86
N ILE A 75 -0.23 -70.67 15.89
CA ILE A 75 -0.82 -70.85 14.56
C ILE A 75 0.14 -71.66 13.69
N SER A 76 -0.39 -72.53 12.84
CA SER A 76 0.42 -73.28 11.87
C SER A 76 1.05 -72.32 10.85
N LEU A 77 2.23 -72.66 10.34
CA LEU A 77 2.91 -71.88 9.29
C LEU A 77 2.02 -71.68 8.05
N ASP A 78 1.18 -72.67 7.75
CA ASP A 78 0.21 -72.58 6.66
C ASP A 78 -0.91 -71.57 6.96
N GLU A 79 -1.39 -71.54 8.20
CA GLU A 79 -2.39 -70.57 8.68
C GLU A 79 -1.87 -69.13 8.63
N TYR A 80 -0.61 -68.93 9.07
CA TYR A 80 0.07 -67.65 8.95
C TYR A 80 0.23 -67.22 7.49
N SER A 81 0.59 -68.16 6.61
CA SER A 81 0.74 -67.91 5.18
C SER A 81 -0.59 -67.53 4.52
N ARG A 82 -1.69 -68.19 4.89
CA ARG A 82 -3.05 -67.84 4.45
C ARG A 82 -3.45 -66.45 4.94
N TYR A 83 -3.17 -66.12 6.21
CA TYR A 83 -3.43 -64.81 6.77
C TYR A 83 -2.63 -63.70 6.06
N MET A 84 -1.35 -63.94 5.77
CA MET A 84 -0.51 -62.99 5.03
C MET A 84 -1.01 -62.76 3.60
N ARG A 85 -1.51 -63.81 2.92
CA ARG A 85 -2.16 -63.69 1.61
C ARG A 85 -3.47 -62.90 1.69
N TYR A 86 -4.29 -63.16 2.71
CA TYR A 86 -5.54 -62.44 2.95
C TYR A 86 -5.30 -60.95 3.26
N LYS A 87 -4.33 -60.63 4.12
CA LYS A 87 -3.92 -59.24 4.41
C LYS A 87 -3.43 -58.53 3.15
N LYS A 88 -2.62 -59.20 2.33
CA LYS A 88 -2.15 -58.66 1.05
C LYS A 88 -3.27 -58.49 0.01
N GLN A 89 -4.34 -59.29 0.07
CA GLN A 89 -5.54 -59.12 -0.75
C GLN A 89 -6.41 -57.97 -0.27
N GLN A 90 -6.54 -57.77 1.05
CA GLN A 90 -7.22 -56.60 1.64
C GLN A 90 -6.51 -55.29 1.28
N GLU A 91 -5.17 -55.25 1.35
CA GLU A 91 -4.39 -54.08 0.94
C GLU A 91 -4.52 -53.79 -0.56
N LYS A 92 -4.68 -54.82 -1.41
CA LYS A 92 -4.97 -54.67 -2.85
C LYS A 92 -6.40 -54.21 -3.11
N GLN A 93 -7.40 -54.73 -2.39
CA GLN A 93 -8.79 -54.25 -2.49
C GLN A 93 -8.95 -52.80 -1.97
N ALA A 94 -8.12 -52.38 -1.01
CA ALA A 94 -8.00 -50.98 -0.59
C ALA A 94 -7.27 -50.08 -1.61
N GLN A 95 -6.60 -50.66 -2.61
CA GLN A 95 -6.03 -49.95 -3.76
C GLN A 95 -6.91 -50.03 -5.02
N ASP A 96 -7.72 -51.08 -5.17
CA ASP A 96 -8.61 -51.33 -6.32
C ASP A 96 -10.04 -50.78 -6.13
N THR A 97 -10.38 -50.32 -4.93
CA THR A 97 -11.43 -49.31 -4.81
C THR A 97 -10.85 -48.02 -5.37
N PRO A 98 -11.50 -47.35 -6.34
CA PRO A 98 -10.99 -46.08 -6.80
C PRO A 98 -10.87 -45.23 -5.54
N LYS A 99 -9.64 -44.81 -5.20
CA LYS A 99 -9.43 -43.67 -4.32
C LYS A 99 -10.24 -42.57 -4.95
N SER A 100 -11.47 -42.47 -4.50
CA SER A 100 -12.37 -41.37 -4.70
C SER A 100 -11.51 -40.16 -4.41
N LEU A 101 -11.21 -39.43 -5.47
CA LEU A 101 -11.21 -37.98 -5.68
C LEU A 101 -11.73 -37.06 -4.55
N SER A 102 -12.10 -37.55 -3.38
CA SER A 102 -12.32 -36.79 -2.16
C SER A 102 -10.98 -36.51 -1.51
N VAL A 103 -10.33 -35.44 -1.97
CA VAL A 103 -9.41 -34.63 -1.17
C VAL A 103 -9.92 -34.61 0.28
N SER A 104 -9.05 -34.97 1.25
CA SER A 104 -9.41 -34.95 2.68
C SER A 104 -10.02 -33.58 3.02
N ILE A 105 -11.03 -33.52 3.91
CA ILE A 105 -11.72 -32.28 4.27
C ILE A 105 -10.72 -31.15 4.56
N ASN A 106 -9.63 -31.45 5.27
CA ASN A 106 -8.56 -30.49 5.57
C ASN A 106 -7.80 -30.02 4.33
N GLN A 107 -7.53 -30.91 3.38
CA GLN A 107 -6.88 -30.57 2.13
C GLN A 107 -7.82 -29.77 1.20
N LYS A 108 -9.13 -30.05 1.27
CA LYS A 108 -10.15 -29.29 0.54
C LYS A 108 -10.27 -27.87 1.09
N ILE A 109 -10.36 -27.75 2.43
CA ILE A 109 -10.34 -26.46 3.13
C ILE A 109 -9.05 -25.70 2.82
N ALA A 110 -7.88 -26.35 2.84
CA ALA A 110 -6.62 -25.70 2.51
C ALA A 110 -6.60 -25.16 1.07
N SER A 111 -7.06 -25.95 0.09
CA SER A 111 -7.14 -25.52 -1.31
C SER A 111 -8.15 -24.39 -1.54
N GLU A 112 -9.28 -24.40 -0.81
CA GLU A 112 -10.28 -23.34 -0.89
C GLU A 112 -9.79 -22.05 -0.22
N LEU A 113 -9.07 -22.16 0.90
CA LEU A 113 -8.39 -21.03 1.54
C LEU A 113 -7.31 -20.44 0.63
N GLU A 114 -6.54 -21.26 -0.07
CA GLU A 114 -5.53 -20.78 -1.03
C GLU A 114 -6.17 -20.08 -2.24
N GLN A 115 -7.24 -20.65 -2.80
CA GLN A 115 -7.98 -20.04 -3.91
C GLN A 115 -8.64 -18.72 -3.49
N THR A 116 -9.26 -18.67 -2.32
CA THR A 116 -9.87 -17.44 -1.79
C THR A 116 -8.81 -16.38 -1.50
N GLN A 117 -7.67 -16.74 -0.90
CA GLN A 117 -6.54 -15.83 -0.73
C GLN A 117 -5.99 -15.31 -2.05
N SER A 118 -5.85 -16.17 -3.06
CA SER A 118 -5.37 -15.80 -4.39
C SER A 118 -6.34 -14.83 -5.08
N ARG A 119 -7.64 -15.10 -4.96
CA ARG A 119 -8.70 -14.20 -5.45
C ARG A 119 -8.66 -12.85 -4.74
N ILE A 120 -8.54 -12.83 -3.41
CA ILE A 120 -8.44 -11.59 -2.63
C ILE A 120 -7.18 -10.80 -3.02
N LYS A 121 -6.04 -11.47 -3.23
CA LYS A 121 -4.81 -10.83 -3.70
C LYS A 121 -5.00 -10.19 -5.08
N HIS A 122 -5.64 -10.91 -6.00
CA HIS A 122 -5.94 -10.40 -7.33
C HIS A 122 -6.88 -9.20 -7.30
N GLU A 123 -7.98 -9.28 -6.53
CA GLU A 123 -8.93 -8.19 -6.36
C GLU A 123 -8.28 -6.94 -5.75
N LYS A 124 -7.44 -7.11 -4.72
CA LYS A 124 -6.64 -6.02 -4.14
C LYS A 124 -5.70 -5.38 -5.17
N SER A 125 -5.09 -6.19 -6.04
CA SER A 125 -4.22 -5.70 -7.12
C SER A 125 -5.00 -4.86 -8.12
N LEU A 126 -6.17 -5.33 -8.56
CA LEU A 126 -7.03 -4.60 -9.49
C LEU A 126 -7.54 -3.28 -8.88
N LEU A 127 -7.90 -3.29 -7.60
CA LEU A 127 -8.32 -2.07 -6.90
C LEU A 127 -7.18 -1.06 -6.81
N ALA A 128 -5.95 -1.51 -6.51
CA ALA A 128 -4.78 -0.64 -6.46
C ALA A 128 -4.48 -0.03 -7.84
N GLU A 129 -4.58 -0.82 -8.91
CA GLU A 129 -4.42 -0.35 -10.28
C GLU A 129 -5.50 0.67 -10.66
N ALA A 130 -6.77 0.40 -10.36
CA ALA A 130 -7.87 1.33 -10.61
C ALA A 130 -7.68 2.67 -9.87
N ASN A 131 -7.25 2.62 -8.61
CA ASN A 131 -6.93 3.83 -7.84
C ASN A 131 -5.79 4.62 -8.47
N LYS A 132 -4.74 3.94 -8.95
CA LYS A 132 -3.62 4.58 -9.66
C LYS A 132 -4.06 5.27 -10.95
N ILE A 133 -4.94 4.62 -11.73
CA ILE A 133 -5.52 5.20 -12.96
C ILE A 133 -6.31 6.47 -12.63
N ASN A 134 -7.19 6.40 -11.62
CA ASN A 134 -8.02 7.52 -11.21
C ASN A 134 -7.20 8.70 -10.68
N GLU A 135 -6.14 8.42 -9.91
CA GLU A 135 -5.24 9.47 -9.41
C GLU A 135 -4.55 10.20 -10.56
N ILE A 136 -4.04 9.47 -11.56
CA ILE A 136 -3.40 10.08 -12.73
C ILE A 136 -4.40 10.91 -13.53
N ASP A 137 -5.61 10.40 -13.76
CA ASP A 137 -6.66 11.14 -14.47
C ASP A 137 -7.03 12.44 -13.75
N ASN A 138 -7.15 12.41 -12.42
CA ASN A 138 -7.40 13.60 -11.61
C ASN A 138 -6.26 14.61 -11.70
N LEU A 139 -5.00 14.16 -11.61
CA LEU A 139 -3.83 15.03 -11.78
C LEU A 139 -3.80 15.66 -13.19
N CYS A 140 -4.15 14.89 -14.21
CA CYS A 140 -4.22 15.39 -15.58
C CYS A 140 -5.31 16.45 -15.74
N LYS A 141 -6.50 16.20 -15.20
CA LYS A 141 -7.61 17.18 -15.21
C LYS A 141 -7.26 18.48 -14.49
N ALA A 142 -6.53 18.40 -13.38
CA ALA A 142 -6.16 19.56 -12.58
C ALA A 142 -5.02 20.37 -13.21
N HIS A 143 -4.05 19.71 -13.85
CA HIS A 143 -2.77 20.32 -14.16
C HIS A 143 -2.37 20.33 -15.64
N LEU A 144 -3.04 19.56 -16.49
CA LEU A 144 -2.80 19.56 -17.94
C LEU A 144 -3.86 20.38 -18.68
N SER A 145 -3.57 20.68 -19.95
CA SER A 145 -4.54 21.35 -20.81
C SER A 145 -5.69 20.42 -21.20
N SER A 146 -6.81 21.01 -21.62
CA SER A 146 -8.01 20.28 -22.08
C SER A 146 -7.73 19.24 -23.19
N HIS A 147 -6.64 19.42 -23.95
CA HIS A 147 -6.22 18.47 -24.98
C HIS A 147 -5.87 17.08 -24.45
N PHE A 148 -5.52 16.97 -23.16
CA PHE A 148 -5.22 15.71 -22.48
C PHE A 148 -6.40 15.16 -21.68
N ASN A 149 -7.61 15.71 -21.86
CA ASN A 149 -8.82 15.20 -21.22
C ASN A 149 -9.17 13.81 -21.78
N LYS A 150 -9.25 12.84 -20.88
CA LYS A 150 -9.58 11.44 -21.19
C LYS A 150 -10.87 11.30 -22.00
N GLU A 151 -11.97 11.92 -21.56
CA GLU A 151 -13.28 11.79 -22.23
C GLU A 151 -13.25 12.37 -23.64
N ALA A 152 -12.57 13.52 -23.81
CA ALA A 152 -12.43 14.16 -25.12
C ALA A 152 -11.59 13.31 -26.10
N LEU A 153 -10.58 12.59 -25.60
CA LEU A 153 -9.74 11.71 -26.41
C LEU A 153 -10.44 10.38 -26.72
N ILE A 154 -11.21 9.82 -25.78
CA ILE A 154 -12.04 8.64 -26.03
C ILE A 154 -13.08 8.93 -27.12
N ASN A 155 -13.75 10.09 -27.06
CA ASN A 155 -14.73 10.49 -28.07
C ASN A 155 -14.11 10.67 -29.47
N LYS A 156 -12.80 10.93 -29.56
CA LYS A 156 -12.05 11.01 -30.82
C LYS A 156 -11.60 9.64 -31.34
N GLY A 157 -11.83 8.56 -30.58
CA GLY A 157 -11.48 7.19 -30.97
C GLY A 157 -10.11 6.71 -30.52
N TYR A 158 -9.40 7.46 -29.67
CA TYR A 158 -8.11 7.00 -29.14
C TYR A 158 -8.29 5.90 -28.09
N PRO A 159 -7.45 4.85 -28.10
CA PRO A 159 -7.53 3.78 -27.11
C PRO A 159 -7.07 4.30 -25.73
N ILE A 160 -7.74 3.83 -24.67
CA ILE A 160 -7.48 4.27 -23.29
C ILE A 160 -6.02 4.07 -22.87
N ALA A 161 -5.38 2.98 -23.32
CA ALA A 161 -3.99 2.69 -23.00
C ALA A 161 -3.03 3.77 -23.53
N GLU A 162 -3.24 4.25 -24.76
CA GLU A 162 -2.41 5.31 -25.35
C GLU A 162 -2.68 6.66 -24.69
N ILE A 163 -3.95 6.97 -24.41
CA ILE A 163 -4.34 8.17 -23.67
C ILE A 163 -3.62 8.24 -22.34
N MET A 164 -3.63 7.14 -21.58
CA MET A 164 -2.95 7.04 -20.30
C MET A 164 -1.44 7.24 -20.41
N ILE A 165 -0.79 6.65 -21.42
CA ILE A 165 0.65 6.84 -21.64
C ILE A 165 0.95 8.30 -21.98
N ALA A 166 0.17 8.91 -22.86
CA ALA A 166 0.33 10.32 -23.24
C ALA A 166 0.14 11.26 -22.03
N GLN A 167 -0.89 11.01 -21.23
CA GLN A 167 -1.15 11.73 -19.97
C GLN A 167 0.03 11.63 -19.00
N LYS A 168 0.56 10.42 -18.76
CA LYS A 168 1.74 10.20 -17.91
C LYS A 168 2.96 10.96 -18.43
N LYS A 169 3.25 10.88 -19.74
CA LYS A 169 4.39 11.54 -20.37
C LYS A 169 4.30 13.07 -20.27
N GLU A 170 3.12 13.63 -20.49
CA GLU A 170 2.93 15.08 -20.41
C GLU A 170 3.03 15.58 -18.96
N LEU A 171 2.52 14.83 -17.97
CA LEU A 171 2.75 15.13 -16.55
C LEU A 171 4.25 15.15 -16.24
N ILE A 172 5.01 14.15 -16.68
CA ILE A 172 6.46 14.10 -16.45
C ILE A 172 7.13 15.33 -17.07
N LYS A 173 6.81 15.65 -18.33
CA LYS A 173 7.39 16.78 -19.07
C LYS A 173 7.17 18.12 -18.37
N LYS A 174 6.02 18.29 -17.71
CA LYS A 174 5.64 19.54 -17.03
C LYS A 174 6.18 19.66 -15.61
N PHE A 175 6.35 18.54 -14.90
CA PHE A 175 6.62 18.54 -13.46
C PHE A 175 7.97 17.95 -13.05
N VAL A 176 8.70 17.30 -13.97
CA VAL A 176 10.01 16.71 -13.70
C VAL A 176 11.07 17.48 -14.50
N PRO A 177 12.14 17.99 -13.86
CA PRO A 177 13.26 18.61 -14.55
C PRO A 177 13.92 17.66 -15.56
N LYS A 178 14.38 18.21 -16.69
CA LYS A 178 14.98 17.43 -17.78
C LYS A 178 16.22 16.64 -17.33
N GLU A 179 16.96 17.20 -16.39
CA GLU A 179 18.16 16.60 -15.80
C GLU A 179 17.82 15.34 -15.02
N GLN A 180 16.71 15.35 -14.26
CA GLN A 180 16.23 14.19 -13.50
C GLN A 180 15.66 13.11 -14.44
N ILE A 181 14.93 13.52 -15.49
CA ILE A 181 14.45 12.60 -16.53
C ILE A 181 15.63 11.87 -17.17
N PHE A 182 16.68 12.62 -17.55
CA PHE A 182 17.88 12.04 -18.13
C PHE A 182 18.62 11.12 -17.15
N ALA A 183 18.77 11.52 -15.89
CA ALA A 183 19.47 10.73 -14.88
C ALA A 183 18.81 9.36 -14.64
N ILE A 184 17.48 9.30 -14.68
CA ILE A 184 16.71 8.08 -14.40
C ILE A 184 16.54 7.22 -15.65
N SER A 185 16.16 7.83 -16.77
CA SER A 185 15.86 7.10 -18.01
C SER A 185 17.06 6.89 -18.92
N LYS A 186 18.19 7.55 -18.63
CA LYS A 186 19.38 7.64 -19.51
C LYS A 186 19.08 8.22 -20.90
N SER A 187 17.91 8.82 -21.08
CA SER A 187 17.43 9.37 -22.34
C SER A 187 16.81 10.75 -22.12
N SER A 188 17.05 11.68 -23.04
CA SER A 188 16.41 13.00 -22.97
C SER A 188 15.00 12.98 -23.59
N ASN A 189 14.69 11.96 -24.40
CA ASN A 189 13.41 11.86 -25.10
C ASN A 189 12.42 10.99 -24.31
N ILE A 190 11.36 11.63 -23.81
CA ILE A 190 10.30 10.98 -23.02
C ILE A 190 9.47 10.02 -23.88
N ASP A 191 9.42 10.20 -25.20
CA ASP A 191 8.56 9.42 -26.08
C ASP A 191 8.96 7.92 -26.14
N HIS A 192 10.22 7.61 -25.90
CA HIS A 192 10.73 6.23 -25.87
C HIS A 192 10.76 5.61 -24.47
N ILE A 193 10.33 6.35 -23.44
CA ILE A 193 10.27 5.85 -22.07
C ILE A 193 8.97 5.08 -21.86
N SER A 194 9.09 3.84 -21.40
CA SER A 194 7.97 2.95 -21.08
C SER A 194 8.29 2.01 -19.91
N GLY A 195 7.29 1.33 -19.38
CA GLY A 195 7.46 0.34 -18.32
C GLY A 195 7.75 0.97 -16.96
N GLU A 196 8.61 0.33 -16.18
CA GLU A 196 8.90 0.72 -14.78
C GLU A 196 9.51 2.12 -14.68
N ILE A 197 10.38 2.51 -15.61
CA ILE A 197 11.01 3.83 -15.63
C ILE A 197 9.95 4.94 -15.78
N LEU A 198 8.94 4.71 -16.62
CA LEU A 198 7.83 5.66 -16.78
C LEU A 198 7.07 5.82 -15.46
N GLU A 199 6.83 4.72 -14.74
CA GLU A 199 6.12 4.73 -13.45
C GLU A 199 6.91 5.47 -12.36
N GLN A 200 8.22 5.23 -12.26
CA GLN A 200 9.09 5.95 -11.33
C GLN A 200 9.08 7.47 -11.60
N LEU A 201 9.12 7.87 -12.88
CA LEU A 201 9.05 9.28 -13.25
C LEU A 201 7.67 9.90 -12.95
N VAL A 202 6.58 9.14 -13.09
CA VAL A 202 5.24 9.59 -12.67
C VAL A 202 5.19 9.80 -11.16
N GLU A 203 5.78 8.91 -10.37
CA GLU A 203 5.86 9.07 -8.92
C GLU A 203 6.65 10.31 -8.51
N LEU A 204 7.77 10.60 -9.20
CA LEU A 204 8.51 11.84 -9.01
C LEU A 204 7.70 13.08 -9.40
N ALA A 205 6.97 13.03 -10.51
CA ALA A 205 6.06 14.09 -10.91
C ALA A 205 5.02 14.36 -9.81
N LYS A 206 4.42 13.31 -9.23
CA LYS A 206 3.47 13.40 -8.12
C LYS A 206 4.09 14.06 -6.88
N VAL A 207 5.32 13.69 -6.53
CA VAL A 207 6.03 14.30 -5.40
C VAL A 207 6.29 15.78 -5.65
N ASN A 208 6.68 16.16 -6.87
CA ASN A 208 6.93 17.55 -7.22
C ASN A 208 5.65 18.41 -7.26
N ILE A 209 4.53 17.83 -7.69
CA ILE A 209 3.19 18.47 -7.61
C ILE A 209 2.88 18.79 -6.14
N LYS A 210 2.92 17.77 -5.27
CA LYS A 210 2.62 17.93 -3.83
C LYS A 210 3.52 18.95 -3.15
N LYS A 211 4.82 18.95 -3.47
CA LYS A 211 5.80 19.93 -2.94
C LYS A 211 5.47 21.37 -3.32
N ARG A 212 4.84 21.61 -4.48
CA ARG A 212 4.38 22.95 -4.84
C ARG A 212 3.09 23.34 -4.16
N GLU A 213 2.13 22.42 -4.06
CA GLU A 213 0.89 22.67 -3.31
C GLU A 213 1.15 23.04 -1.85
N SER A 214 2.21 22.48 -1.24
CA SER A 214 2.63 22.87 0.12
C SER A 214 3.30 24.24 0.23
N ASN A 215 3.74 24.85 -0.89
CA ASN A 215 4.32 26.21 -0.92
C ASN A 215 3.26 27.30 -1.12
N ILE A 216 1.97 26.93 -1.07
CA ILE A 216 0.87 27.89 -1.10
C ILE A 216 0.77 28.51 0.30
N THR A 217 1.19 29.76 0.43
CA THR A 217 1.09 30.51 1.67
C THR A 217 -0.32 31.10 1.78
N ILE A 218 -1.00 30.79 2.88
CA ILE A 218 -2.34 31.31 3.15
C ILE A 218 -2.20 32.69 3.77
N LEU A 219 -2.48 33.74 3.00
CA LEU A 219 -2.47 35.12 3.47
C LEU A 219 -3.90 35.54 3.79
N LYS A 220 -4.14 35.85 5.06
CA LYS A 220 -5.44 36.37 5.52
C LYS A 220 -5.39 37.89 5.46
N LYS A 221 -6.17 38.48 4.55
CA LYS A 221 -6.29 39.93 4.42
C LYS A 221 -7.76 40.31 4.45
N ASP A 222 -8.14 41.10 5.45
CA ASP A 222 -9.44 41.75 5.64
C ASP A 222 -10.65 40.91 5.18
N ASN A 223 -11.05 39.94 6.00
CA ASN A 223 -12.16 39.00 5.78
C ASN A 223 -12.08 38.07 4.54
N SER A 224 -10.99 38.11 3.76
CA SER A 224 -10.73 37.20 2.65
C SER A 224 -9.50 36.33 2.90
N ILE A 225 -9.57 35.08 2.45
CA ILE A 225 -8.43 34.15 2.42
C ILE A 225 -7.88 34.21 0.99
N GLN A 226 -6.66 34.70 0.84
CA GLN A 226 -5.94 34.67 -0.43
C GLN A 226 -4.89 33.56 -0.36
N PHE A 227 -4.91 32.69 -1.37
CA PHE A 227 -3.89 31.67 -1.57
C PHE A 227 -2.86 32.28 -2.50
N GLU A 228 -1.69 32.65 -1.97
CA GLU A 228 -0.59 33.17 -2.78
C GLU A 228 0.48 32.06 -2.83
N GLU A 229 0.73 31.53 -4.01
CA GLU A 229 1.86 30.61 -4.22
C GLU A 229 3.15 31.44 -4.03
N GLU A 230 4.11 30.95 -3.25
CA GLU A 230 5.44 31.59 -3.13
C GLU A 230 6.24 31.38 -4.43
N VAL A 231 5.84 32.11 -5.46
CA VAL A 231 6.47 32.17 -6.78
C VAL A 231 7.69 33.08 -6.64
N SER A 232 8.88 32.53 -6.39
CA SER A 232 10.12 33.32 -6.26
C SER A 232 11.30 32.59 -6.89
N LEU A 233 12.11 33.31 -7.68
CA LEU A 233 13.35 32.77 -8.25
C LEU A 233 14.40 32.39 -7.19
N ASN A 234 14.25 32.90 -5.96
CA ASN A 234 15.13 32.53 -4.85
C ASN A 234 14.81 31.13 -4.29
N ASN A 235 13.66 30.55 -4.62
CA ASN A 235 13.29 29.21 -4.21
C ASN A 235 13.97 28.18 -5.15
N PRO A 236 14.86 27.31 -4.66
CA PRO A 236 15.57 26.34 -5.49
C PRO A 236 14.65 25.28 -6.13
N ASN A 237 13.43 25.13 -5.61
CA ASN A 237 12.43 24.20 -6.14
C ASN A 237 11.45 24.87 -7.12
N PHE A 238 11.59 26.18 -7.35
CA PHE A 238 10.73 26.91 -8.27
C PHE A 238 11.26 26.79 -9.70
N THR A 239 10.45 26.21 -10.58
CA THR A 239 10.69 26.22 -12.03
C THR A 239 9.45 26.81 -12.72
N PRO A 240 9.57 27.97 -13.40
CA PRO A 240 8.43 28.57 -14.06
C PRO A 240 7.89 27.62 -15.12
N ARG A 241 6.57 27.40 -15.14
CA ARG A 241 5.91 26.65 -16.21
C ARG A 241 5.66 27.53 -17.42
N ASP A 242 5.31 28.79 -17.15
CA ASP A 242 4.83 29.75 -18.12
C ASP A 242 5.63 31.06 -18.00
N PHE A 243 5.66 31.86 -19.07
CA PHE A 243 6.34 33.16 -19.03
C PHE A 243 5.72 34.12 -18.01
N SER A 244 4.42 34.00 -17.74
CA SER A 244 3.74 34.81 -16.72
C SER A 244 4.29 34.51 -15.32
N GLU A 245 4.37 33.22 -14.96
CA GLU A 245 4.94 32.77 -13.67
C GLU A 245 6.40 33.23 -13.53
N PHE A 246 7.18 33.20 -14.62
CA PHE A 246 8.56 33.68 -14.59
C PHE A 246 8.65 35.18 -14.29
N HIS A 247 7.80 36.00 -14.93
CA HIS A 247 7.80 37.45 -14.69
C HIS A 247 7.38 37.79 -13.26
N GLU A 248 6.38 37.08 -12.74
CA GLU A 248 5.93 37.23 -11.36
C GLU A 248 7.03 36.81 -10.37
N ALA A 249 7.68 35.68 -10.61
CA ALA A 249 8.83 35.22 -9.82
C ALA A 249 9.97 36.22 -9.78
N LEU A 250 10.24 36.86 -10.92
CA LEU A 250 11.30 37.85 -11.06
C LEU A 250 10.95 39.14 -10.32
N ALA A 251 9.70 39.58 -10.40
CA ALA A 251 9.20 40.72 -9.62
C ALA A 251 9.25 40.43 -8.11
N ASN A 252 8.91 39.22 -7.68
CA ASN A 252 8.95 38.79 -6.29
C ASN A 252 10.38 38.73 -5.76
N ALA A 253 11.30 38.10 -6.50
CA ALA A 253 12.71 38.04 -6.14
C ALA A 253 13.33 39.45 -6.04
N TYR A 254 12.94 40.37 -6.92
CA TYR A 254 13.36 41.77 -6.84
C TYR A 254 12.83 42.47 -5.58
N ARG A 255 11.53 42.31 -5.27
CA ARG A 255 10.91 42.84 -4.03
C ARG A 255 11.58 42.30 -2.77
N GLU A 256 11.82 40.99 -2.72
CA GLU A 256 12.53 40.35 -1.60
C GLU A 256 13.93 40.92 -1.42
N ARG A 257 14.68 41.10 -2.52
CA ARG A 257 16.03 41.67 -2.49
C ARG A 257 16.02 43.10 -1.94
N GLN A 258 15.03 43.92 -2.31
CA GLN A 258 14.87 45.26 -1.73
C GLN A 258 14.60 45.19 -0.23
N VAL A 259 13.67 44.35 0.21
CA VAL A 259 13.35 44.18 1.65
C VAL A 259 14.58 43.73 2.43
N GLN A 260 15.34 42.76 1.91
CA GLN A 260 16.59 42.29 2.54
C GLN A 260 17.64 43.40 2.63
N PHE A 261 17.79 44.22 1.58
CA PHE A 261 18.70 45.36 1.59
C PHE A 261 18.36 46.34 2.72
N TYR A 262 17.08 46.73 2.86
CA TYR A 262 16.66 47.64 3.93
C TYR A 262 16.78 47.02 5.33
N LYS A 263 16.45 45.73 5.49
CA LYS A 263 16.68 44.99 6.74
C LYS A 263 18.15 44.99 7.13
N ASN A 264 19.05 44.71 6.19
CA ASN A 264 20.50 44.69 6.44
C ASN A 264 21.05 46.09 6.75
N ARG A 265 20.54 47.13 6.08
CA ARG A 265 20.88 48.53 6.39
C ARG A 265 20.42 48.93 7.79
N ALA A 266 19.22 48.54 8.21
CA ALA A 266 18.71 48.79 9.55
C ALA A 266 19.55 48.07 10.62
N LYS A 267 19.88 46.79 10.40
CA LYS A 267 20.76 46.01 11.30
C LYS A 267 22.14 46.65 11.45
N LYS A 268 22.77 47.07 10.35
CA LYS A 268 24.08 47.76 10.40
C LYS A 268 24.04 49.06 11.21
N ARG A 269 22.91 49.79 11.18
CA ARG A 269 22.71 51.02 11.96
C ARG A 269 22.41 50.76 13.44
N ALA A 270 21.99 49.56 13.81
CA ALA A 270 21.72 49.21 15.21
C ALA A 270 22.95 48.67 15.95
N ILE A 271 24.01 48.31 15.20
CA ILE A 271 25.27 47.76 15.73
C ILE A 271 26.38 48.83 15.79
N ALA A 272 26.22 49.93 15.03
CA ALA A 272 27.10 51.09 15.04
C ALA A 272 26.61 52.13 16.05
#